data_AF-A0A350F3K9-F1
#
_entry.id   AF-A0A350F3K9-F1
#
_cell.length_a   1.000
_cell.length_b   1.000
_cell.length_c   1.000
_cell.angle_alpha   90.00
_cell.angle_beta   90.00
_cell.angle_gamma   90.00
#
_symmetry.space_group_name_H-M   'P 1'
#
loop_
_entity.id
_entity.type
_entity.pdbx_description
1 polymer ?
#
loop_
_entity_poly.entity_id
_entity_poly.type
_entity_poly.pdbx_seq_one_letter_code
_entity_poly.pdbx_strand_id
1 'polypeptide(L)'
;MSTLGKISGLPEQGYFVQPVAQLPFSDVQHRLGTDRPAGLELECPLCEAPMETLLRLNTQDTRLQLEGLPLHELPLMVCTQHVISEVQYSFTSAGEPVVAELEHTVAAAAEGEGIIEIPDTHPVLLHAVPDRIAETRQLVNEGRLEEAADWAGKFDWEQPQNQIGGTPLLMNRHVGAPACCLCGQTMPFLASVVVGVRVMGEPDPLQLQLLYFLCRRCANVALVADIPVEDYS
;
A
#
# COMPACT_ATOMS: atom_id res chain seq x y z
N MET A 1 -4.61 -34.42 2.03
CA MET A 1 -4.90 -33.48 0.93
C MET A 1 -5.81 -32.42 1.50
N SER A 2 -5.26 -31.26 1.87
CA SER A 2 -6.04 -30.17 2.46
C SER A 2 -6.80 -29.45 1.35
N THR A 3 -8.13 -29.44 1.44
CA THR A 3 -9.00 -28.56 0.65
C THR A 3 -8.74 -27.13 1.08
N LEU A 4 -7.70 -26.51 0.53
CA LEU A 4 -7.58 -25.06 0.49
C LEU A 4 -8.76 -24.56 -0.34
N GLY A 5 -9.81 -24.11 0.35
CA GLY A 5 -10.89 -23.38 -0.28
C GLY A 5 -10.31 -22.26 -1.15
N LYS A 6 -10.97 -21.95 -2.27
CA LYS A 6 -10.65 -20.78 -3.08
C LYS A 6 -10.47 -19.60 -2.12
N ILE A 7 -9.23 -19.12 -1.97
CA ILE A 7 -8.93 -17.93 -1.18
C ILE A 7 -9.52 -16.79 -2.03
N SER A 8 -10.75 -16.40 -1.71
CA SER A 8 -11.40 -15.23 -2.30
C SER A 8 -10.56 -14.00 -1.97
N GLY A 9 -10.49 -13.08 -2.93
CA GLY A 9 -9.61 -11.91 -2.91
C GLY A 9 -9.88 -10.97 -1.74
N LEU A 10 -8.97 -10.01 -1.57
CA LEU A 10 -9.14 -8.84 -0.71
C LEU A 10 -10.46 -8.11 -1.09
N PRO A 11 -11.07 -7.31 -0.20
CA PRO A 11 -12.44 -6.84 -0.40
C PRO A 11 -12.60 -6.10 -1.73
N GLU A 12 -13.50 -6.58 -2.59
CA GLU A 12 -13.74 -6.04 -3.93
C GLU A 12 -14.19 -4.58 -3.91
N GLN A 13 -14.94 -4.18 -2.88
CA GLN A 13 -15.47 -2.82 -2.74
C GLN A 13 -14.38 -1.77 -2.47
N GLY A 14 -13.31 -2.13 -1.75
CA GLY A 14 -12.32 -1.18 -1.25
C GLY A 14 -12.84 -0.18 -0.22
N TYR A 15 -11.91 0.50 0.46
CA TYR A 15 -12.18 1.49 1.49
C TYR A 15 -11.19 2.66 1.40
N PHE A 16 -11.68 3.90 1.49
CA PHE A 16 -10.85 5.06 1.74
C PHE A 16 -10.34 5.06 3.18
N VAL A 17 -9.09 5.47 3.36
CA VAL A 17 -8.44 5.59 4.67
C VAL A 17 -8.50 7.06 5.11
N GLN A 18 -9.26 7.34 6.16
CA GLN A 18 -9.42 8.69 6.70
C GLN A 18 -8.80 8.80 8.10
N PRO A 19 -7.71 9.58 8.27
CA PRO A 19 -7.17 9.88 9.60
C PRO A 19 -8.19 10.63 10.47
N VAL A 20 -8.27 10.25 11.75
CA VAL A 20 -9.12 10.92 12.74
C VAL A 20 -8.35 11.18 14.04
N ALA A 21 -8.76 12.20 14.80
CA ALA A 21 -8.10 12.50 16.07
C ALA A 21 -8.34 11.42 17.14
N GLN A 22 -9.55 10.84 17.17
CA GLN A 22 -9.95 9.79 18.10
C GLN A 22 -10.96 8.86 17.41
N LEU A 23 -10.85 7.55 17.67
CA LEU A 23 -11.83 6.58 17.20
C LEU A 23 -13.08 6.58 18.10
N PRO A 24 -14.26 6.33 17.53
CA PRO A 24 -15.41 5.89 18.31
C PRO A 24 -15.05 4.64 19.12
N PHE A 25 -15.58 4.53 20.34
CA PHE A 25 -15.26 3.45 21.30
C PHE A 25 -15.55 2.01 20.82
N SER A 26 -16.08 1.82 19.61
CA SER A 26 -16.46 0.53 19.02
C SER A 26 -15.69 0.16 17.76
N ASP A 27 -14.84 1.05 17.23
CA ASP A 27 -14.22 0.82 15.93
C ASP A 27 -12.90 0.06 16.02
N VAL A 28 -12.72 -0.85 15.06
CA VAL A 28 -11.48 -1.61 14.90
C VAL A 28 -10.32 -0.65 14.63
N GLN A 29 -9.25 -0.77 15.41
CA GLN A 29 -8.14 0.18 15.38
C GLN A 29 -7.18 -0.13 14.23
N HIS A 30 -7.30 0.63 13.15
CA HIS A 30 -6.26 0.79 12.14
C HIS A 30 -5.48 2.07 12.43
N ARG A 31 -4.20 2.14 12.04
CA ARG A 31 -3.35 3.30 12.34
C ARG A 31 -2.47 3.66 11.15
N LEU A 32 -2.41 4.94 10.81
CA LEU A 32 -1.45 5.50 9.86
C LEU A 32 -0.36 6.21 10.66
N GLY A 33 0.91 6.02 10.34
CA GLY A 33 2.06 6.68 10.96
C GLY A 33 3.08 5.74 11.61
N THR A 34 4.10 6.34 12.23
CA THR A 34 5.42 5.77 12.57
C THR A 34 5.48 4.87 13.81
N ASP A 35 4.35 4.49 14.41
CA ASP A 35 4.36 3.60 15.58
C ASP A 35 4.91 2.21 15.21
N ARG A 36 6.21 2.00 15.44
CA ARG A 36 6.86 0.69 15.27
C ARG A 36 6.29 -0.32 16.27
N PRO A 37 5.73 -1.46 15.81
CA PRO A 37 5.39 -2.56 16.71
C PRO A 37 6.64 -3.09 17.40
N ALA A 38 6.56 -3.37 18.70
CA ALA A 38 7.68 -3.98 19.42
C ALA A 38 8.07 -5.33 18.78
N GLY A 39 9.36 -5.54 18.52
CA GLY A 39 9.89 -6.77 17.91
C GLY A 39 9.81 -6.84 16.38
N LEU A 40 9.38 -5.76 15.72
CA LEU A 40 9.35 -5.67 14.25
C LEU A 40 10.57 -4.89 13.75
N GLU A 41 11.63 -5.61 13.38
CA GLU A 41 12.87 -5.03 12.85
C GLU A 41 13.08 -5.51 11.42
N LEU A 42 12.56 -4.72 10.46
CA LEU A 42 12.88 -4.89 9.04
C LEU A 42 13.87 -3.80 8.66
N GLU A 43 14.99 -4.16 8.06
CA GLU A 43 16.00 -3.21 7.61
C GLU A 43 15.82 -2.91 6.12
N CYS A 44 16.05 -1.66 5.73
CA CYS A 44 16.12 -1.28 4.34
C CYS A 44 17.32 -2.00 3.69
N PRO A 45 17.12 -2.71 2.57
CA PRO A 45 18.22 -3.43 1.93
C PRO A 45 19.28 -2.52 1.28
N LEU A 46 19.00 -1.23 1.10
CA LEU A 46 19.92 -0.28 0.47
C LEU A 46 20.81 0.45 1.47
N CYS A 47 20.29 0.79 2.64
CA CYS A 47 21.01 1.58 3.65
C CYS A 47 21.07 0.95 5.04
N GLU A 48 20.50 -0.25 5.20
CA GLU A 48 20.42 -0.99 6.46
C GLU A 48 19.66 -0.24 7.58
N ALA A 49 19.11 0.94 7.27
CA ALA A 49 18.31 1.70 8.21
C ALA A 49 17.00 0.94 8.49
N PRO A 50 16.53 0.93 9.74
CA PRO A 50 15.24 0.33 10.07
C PRO A 50 14.11 0.95 9.24
N MET A 51 13.27 0.08 8.66
CA MET A 51 12.06 0.50 7.96
C MET A 51 11.01 0.97 8.97
N GLU A 52 10.26 1.98 8.57
CA GLU A 52 9.21 2.56 9.38
C GLU A 52 7.86 1.96 8.99
N THR A 53 6.99 1.81 9.98
CA THR A 53 5.61 1.42 9.72
C THR A 53 4.87 2.64 9.21
N LEU A 54 4.11 2.48 8.13
CA LEU A 54 3.33 3.54 7.52
C LEU A 54 1.84 3.33 7.78
N LEU A 55 1.36 2.09 7.69
CA LEU A 55 -0.04 1.72 7.95
C LEU A 55 -0.09 0.40 8.70
N ARG A 56 -0.90 0.32 9.76
CA ARG A 56 -1.19 -0.88 10.52
C ARG A 56 -2.64 -1.26 10.31
N LEU A 57 -2.83 -2.46 9.75
CA LEU A 57 -4.16 -3.01 9.50
C LEU A 57 -4.47 -4.05 10.57
N ASN A 58 -5.58 -3.86 11.28
CA ASN A 58 -6.06 -4.87 12.21
C ASN A 58 -6.54 -6.11 11.45
N THR A 59 -5.93 -7.27 11.72
CA THR A 59 -6.24 -8.51 10.99
C THR A 59 -7.56 -9.15 11.41
N GLN A 60 -8.14 -8.69 12.52
CA GLN A 60 -9.47 -9.09 13.01
C GLN A 60 -10.59 -8.29 12.34
N ASP A 61 -10.26 -7.25 11.56
CA ASP A 61 -11.27 -6.56 10.75
C ASP A 61 -11.73 -7.45 9.61
N THR A 62 -12.90 -8.09 9.79
CA THR A 62 -13.51 -8.98 8.80
C THR A 62 -13.76 -8.33 7.44
N ARG A 63 -13.83 -6.99 7.38
CA ARG A 63 -13.93 -6.24 6.12
C ARG A 63 -12.72 -6.46 5.23
N LEU A 64 -11.54 -6.63 5.84
CA LEU A 64 -10.27 -6.72 5.12
C LEU A 64 -9.95 -8.15 4.66
N GLN A 65 -10.70 -9.14 5.14
CA GLN A 65 -10.47 -10.55 4.85
C GLN A 65 -9.02 -10.99 5.16
N LEU A 66 -8.46 -10.52 6.28
CA LEU A 66 -7.10 -10.82 6.72
C LEU A 66 -7.05 -11.98 7.73
N GLU A 67 -8.18 -12.66 7.97
CA GLU A 67 -8.23 -13.76 8.93
C GLU A 67 -7.29 -14.88 8.51
N GLY A 68 -6.60 -15.46 9.49
CA GLY A 68 -5.65 -16.56 9.31
C GLY A 68 -4.20 -16.13 9.12
N LEU A 69 -3.90 -14.82 9.05
CA LEU A 69 -2.53 -14.35 9.17
C LEU A 69 -2.00 -14.58 10.60
N PRO A 70 -0.70 -14.86 10.79
CA PRO A 70 -0.08 -15.12 12.10
C PRO A 70 0.12 -13.84 12.94
N LEU A 71 -0.67 -12.79 12.69
CA LEU A 71 -0.49 -11.45 13.22
C LEU A 71 -1.81 -10.90 13.74
N HIS A 72 -1.78 -10.11 14.81
CA HIS A 72 -2.94 -9.30 15.24
C HIS A 72 -3.10 -8.02 14.41
N GLU A 73 -1.99 -7.49 13.92
CA GLU A 73 -1.95 -6.34 13.04
C GLU A 73 -0.91 -6.59 11.95
N LEU A 74 -1.26 -6.26 10.72
CA LEU A 74 -0.38 -6.33 9.56
C LEU A 74 0.28 -4.96 9.36
N PRO A 75 1.59 -4.83 9.61
CA PRO A 75 2.32 -3.59 9.35
C PRO A 75 2.71 -3.50 7.87
N LEU A 76 2.39 -2.37 7.27
CA LEU A 76 2.86 -1.95 5.95
C LEU A 76 4.03 -1.01 6.15
N MET A 77 5.20 -1.39 5.65
CA MET A 77 6.47 -0.73 5.97
C MET A 77 7.06 0.00 4.78
N VAL A 78 7.92 0.98 5.03
CA VAL A 78 8.64 1.75 4.02
C VAL A 78 10.02 2.20 4.55
N CYS A 79 11.00 2.36 3.67
CA CYS A 79 12.24 3.05 4.03
C CYS A 79 12.05 4.57 3.91
N THR A 80 12.40 5.33 4.95
CA THR A 80 12.29 6.80 4.90
C THR A 80 13.40 7.50 4.11
N GLN A 81 14.47 6.78 3.82
CA GLN A 81 15.68 7.33 3.19
C GLN A 81 15.76 7.01 1.69
N HIS A 82 14.99 6.03 1.22
CA HIS A 82 15.07 5.55 -0.16
C HIS A 82 13.67 5.25 -0.70
N VAL A 83 13.37 5.79 -1.88
CA VAL A 83 12.22 5.38 -2.68
C VAL A 83 12.59 4.08 -3.40
N ILE A 84 12.17 2.96 -2.83
CA ILE A 84 12.38 1.64 -3.42
C ILE A 84 11.22 1.34 -4.38
N SER A 85 11.54 0.99 -5.63
CA SER A 85 10.51 0.67 -6.64
C SER A 85 9.71 -0.58 -6.29
N GLU A 86 10.37 -1.65 -5.86
CA GLU A 86 9.73 -2.87 -5.39
C GLU A 86 10.52 -3.50 -4.22
N VAL A 87 9.81 -3.96 -3.18
CA VAL A 87 10.37 -4.77 -2.09
C VAL A 87 9.34 -5.77 -1.60
N GLN A 88 9.77 -7.02 -1.36
CA GLN A 88 8.92 -8.06 -0.76
C GLN A 88 9.46 -8.55 0.58
N TYR A 89 8.57 -8.62 1.57
CA TYR A 89 8.86 -9.15 2.89
C TYR A 89 7.73 -10.05 3.38
N SER A 90 8.08 -11.08 4.12
CA SER A 90 7.16 -12.11 4.62
C SER A 90 7.10 -12.11 6.14
N PHE A 91 6.08 -12.75 6.71
CA PHE A 91 5.98 -12.91 8.15
C PHE A 91 6.06 -14.39 8.53
N THR A 92 6.89 -14.71 9.54
CA THR A 92 6.96 -16.05 10.10
C THR A 92 5.66 -16.42 10.82
N SER A 93 5.50 -17.69 11.19
CA SER A 93 4.38 -18.13 12.03
C SER A 93 4.37 -17.48 13.42
N ALA A 94 5.51 -16.94 13.88
CA ALA A 94 5.60 -16.16 15.10
C ALA A 94 5.26 -14.67 14.88
N GLY A 95 5.00 -14.26 13.63
CA GLY A 95 4.72 -12.88 13.26
C GLY A 95 5.96 -12.02 13.02
N GLU A 96 7.15 -12.62 12.97
CA GLU A 96 8.40 -11.89 12.74
C GLU A 96 8.59 -11.62 11.24
N PRO A 97 9.01 -10.40 10.83
CA PRO A 97 9.26 -10.11 9.43
C PRO A 97 10.55 -10.78 8.93
N VAL A 98 10.54 -11.29 7.71
CA VAL A 98 11.70 -11.86 7.01
C VAL A 98 11.67 -11.38 5.55
N VAL A 99 12.71 -10.67 5.12
CA VAL A 99 12.89 -10.28 3.70
C VAL A 99 13.05 -11.55 2.86
N ALA A 100 12.24 -11.69 1.82
CA ALA A 100 12.22 -12.90 1.00
C ALA A 100 12.89 -12.71 -0.36
N GLU A 101 12.70 -11.58 -1.04
CA GLU A 101 13.30 -11.31 -2.36
C GLU A 101 13.22 -9.83 -2.72
N LEU A 102 14.15 -9.36 -3.56
CA LEU A 102 14.25 -7.98 -4.05
C LEU A 102 14.59 -7.96 -5.53
N GLU A 103 13.69 -7.42 -6.35
CA GLU A 103 14.06 -6.82 -7.63
C GLU A 103 14.17 -5.31 -7.42
N HIS A 104 15.38 -4.78 -7.57
CA HIS A 104 15.64 -3.37 -7.41
C HIS A 104 15.74 -2.71 -8.78
N THR A 105 14.87 -1.76 -9.05
CA THR A 105 15.19 -0.68 -9.98
C THR A 105 15.15 0.60 -9.15
N VAL A 106 16.28 1.22 -8.84
CA VAL A 106 16.23 2.57 -8.26
C VAL A 106 15.50 3.41 -9.29
N ALA A 107 14.27 3.87 -8.99
CA ALA A 107 13.57 4.76 -9.90
C ALA A 107 14.49 5.95 -10.13
N ALA A 108 14.72 6.32 -11.40
CA ALA A 108 15.74 7.28 -11.82
C ALA A 108 15.66 8.65 -11.10
N ALA A 109 14.57 8.92 -10.38
CA ALA A 109 14.40 10.03 -9.44
C ALA A 109 15.36 10.04 -8.22
N ALA A 110 16.08 8.95 -7.95
CA ALA A 110 16.83 8.77 -6.69
C ALA A 110 18.33 8.44 -6.86
N GLU A 111 19.00 9.02 -7.87
CA GLU A 111 20.42 9.39 -7.65
C GLU A 111 20.53 10.60 -6.69
N GLY A 112 19.40 11.12 -6.19
CA GLY A 112 19.29 12.15 -5.14
C GLY A 112 18.45 11.70 -3.94
N GLU A 113 18.94 12.07 -2.75
CA GLU A 113 18.41 11.86 -1.41
C GLU A 113 16.96 12.40 -1.24
N GLY A 114 15.95 11.58 -1.55
CA GLY A 114 14.55 11.88 -1.26
C GLY A 114 14.15 11.35 0.11
N ILE A 115 13.77 12.23 1.05
CA ILE A 115 13.30 11.81 2.37
C ILE A 115 11.78 11.63 2.31
N ILE A 116 11.30 10.42 2.60
CA ILE A 116 9.87 10.15 2.73
C ILE A 116 9.39 10.73 4.07
N GLU A 117 8.42 11.63 3.99
CA GLU A 117 7.74 12.23 5.12
C GLU A 117 6.58 11.33 5.54
N ILE A 118 6.70 10.72 6.71
CA ILE A 118 5.65 9.91 7.30
C ILE A 118 4.80 10.79 8.21
N PRO A 119 3.46 10.76 8.10
CA PRO A 119 2.59 11.51 9.00
C PRO A 119 2.71 11.02 10.45
N ASP A 120 2.36 11.90 11.39
CA ASP A 120 2.19 11.52 12.80
C ASP A 120 1.19 10.36 12.94
N THR A 121 1.37 9.54 13.99
CA THR A 121 0.47 8.40 14.22
C THR A 121 -0.94 8.87 14.52
N HIS A 122 -1.87 8.51 13.65
CA HIS A 122 -3.30 8.73 13.81
C HIS A 122 -4.07 7.43 13.62
N PRO A 123 -5.12 7.19 14.43
CA PRO A 123 -6.07 6.16 14.05
C PRO A 123 -6.79 6.54 12.75
N VAL A 124 -7.24 5.54 12.01
CA VAL A 124 -7.94 5.74 10.74
C VAL A 124 -9.30 5.05 10.71
N LEU A 125 -10.26 5.72 10.08
CA LEU A 125 -11.56 5.16 9.73
C LEU A 125 -11.55 4.67 8.28
N LEU A 126 -12.25 3.57 8.06
CA LEU A 126 -12.42 2.97 6.74
C LEU A 126 -13.80 3.30 6.20
N HIS A 127 -13.86 4.15 5.18
CA HIS A 127 -15.08 4.51 4.48
C HIS A 127 -15.20 3.71 3.20
N ALA A 128 -16.29 2.97 3.00
CA ALA A 128 -16.47 2.18 1.79
C ALA A 128 -16.35 3.07 0.55
N VAL A 129 -15.57 2.63 -0.44
CA VAL A 129 -15.51 3.31 -1.72
C VAL A 129 -16.86 3.09 -2.41
N PRO A 130 -17.56 4.15 -2.85
CA PRO A 130 -18.79 4.00 -3.61
C PRO A 130 -18.56 3.19 -4.89
N ASP A 131 -19.48 2.27 -5.21
CA ASP A 131 -19.37 1.38 -6.39
C ASP A 131 -19.07 2.14 -7.68
N ARG A 132 -19.67 3.33 -7.86
CA ARG A 132 -19.40 4.19 -9.03
C ARG A 132 -17.96 4.66 -9.14
N ILE A 133 -17.31 4.93 -8.00
CA ILE A 133 -15.88 5.29 -7.99
C ILE A 133 -15.05 4.06 -8.34
N ALA A 134 -15.38 2.89 -7.78
CA ALA A 134 -14.68 1.64 -8.09
C ALA A 134 -14.79 1.27 -9.58
N GLU A 135 -15.99 1.36 -10.18
CA GLU A 135 -16.23 1.17 -11.62
C GLU A 135 -15.42 2.16 -12.46
N THR A 136 -15.43 3.44 -12.08
CA THR A 136 -14.74 4.49 -12.84
C THR A 136 -13.22 4.33 -12.79
N ARG A 137 -12.65 3.91 -11.65
CA ARG A 137 -11.20 3.63 -11.54
C ARG A 137 -10.72 2.60 -12.54
N GLN A 138 -11.50 1.55 -12.76
CA GLN A 138 -11.15 0.56 -13.76
C GLN A 138 -11.04 1.21 -15.15
N LEU A 139 -12.01 2.06 -15.52
CA LEU A 139 -11.97 2.80 -16.77
C LEU A 139 -10.76 3.75 -16.84
N VAL A 140 -10.42 4.43 -15.76
CA VAL A 140 -9.23 5.32 -15.69
C VAL A 140 -7.94 4.53 -15.93
N ASN A 141 -7.76 3.42 -15.22
CA ASN A 141 -6.59 2.56 -15.36
C ASN A 141 -6.47 1.96 -16.78
N GLU A 142 -7.61 1.70 -17.42
CA GLU A 142 -7.69 1.25 -18.82
C GLU A 142 -7.51 2.40 -19.84
N GLY A 143 -7.44 3.65 -19.38
CA GLY A 143 -7.29 4.83 -20.24
C GLY A 143 -8.56 5.24 -20.98
N ARG A 144 -9.73 4.91 -20.43
CA ARG A 144 -11.08 5.08 -21.00
C ARG A 144 -11.95 6.02 -20.16
N LEU A 145 -11.35 7.06 -19.56
CA LEU A 145 -12.05 7.99 -18.64
C LEU A 145 -13.24 8.69 -19.32
N GLU A 146 -13.19 8.91 -20.62
CA GLU A 146 -14.27 9.48 -21.42
C GLU A 146 -15.58 8.67 -21.36
N GLU A 147 -15.51 7.37 -21.03
CA GLU A 147 -16.69 6.52 -20.85
C GLU A 147 -17.39 6.78 -19.50
N ALA A 148 -16.75 7.52 -18.58
CA ALA A 148 -17.27 7.86 -17.26
C ALA A 148 -17.91 9.26 -17.21
N ALA A 149 -18.72 9.61 -18.22
CA ALA A 149 -19.21 10.96 -18.49
C ALA A 149 -19.79 11.73 -17.28
N ASP A 150 -20.51 11.04 -16.38
CA ASP A 150 -21.19 11.69 -15.23
C ASP A 150 -20.33 11.78 -13.94
N TRP A 151 -19.15 11.15 -13.95
CA TRP A 151 -18.26 11.02 -12.78
C TRP A 151 -16.84 11.52 -13.00
N ALA A 152 -16.40 11.64 -14.25
CA ALA A 152 -15.06 12.13 -14.60
C ALA A 152 -14.72 13.47 -13.93
N GLY A 153 -15.70 14.38 -13.77
CA GLY A 153 -15.49 15.69 -13.13
C GLY A 153 -15.83 15.77 -11.63
N LYS A 154 -16.22 14.67 -10.98
CA LYS A 154 -16.66 14.66 -9.56
C LYS A 154 -15.59 14.19 -8.59
N PHE A 155 -14.48 13.72 -9.13
CA PHE A 155 -13.39 13.12 -8.39
C PHE A 155 -12.10 13.52 -9.08
N ASP A 156 -11.06 13.73 -8.29
CA ASP A 156 -9.75 14.04 -8.82
C ASP A 156 -9.04 12.73 -9.19
N TRP A 157 -9.03 12.42 -10.49
CA TRP A 157 -8.43 11.20 -11.04
C TRP A 157 -6.93 11.32 -11.29
N GLU A 158 -6.36 12.50 -11.06
CA GLU A 158 -4.93 12.80 -11.21
C GLU A 158 -4.21 12.79 -9.85
N GLN A 159 -4.96 12.71 -8.75
CA GLN A 159 -4.39 12.69 -7.41
C GLN A 159 -4.44 11.28 -6.80
N PRO A 160 -3.30 10.78 -6.29
CA PRO A 160 -3.25 9.50 -5.61
C PRO A 160 -4.06 9.53 -4.31
N GLN A 161 -4.50 8.37 -3.81
CA GLN A 161 -5.32 8.31 -2.60
C GLN A 161 -4.98 7.14 -1.68
N ASN A 162 -5.17 7.37 -0.37
CA ASN A 162 -5.06 6.33 0.63
C ASN A 162 -6.27 5.40 0.56
N GLN A 163 -6.03 4.10 0.34
CA GLN A 163 -7.09 3.10 0.18
C GLN A 163 -6.65 1.72 0.68
N ILE A 164 -7.63 0.88 1.02
CA ILE A 164 -7.44 -0.55 1.29
C ILE A 164 -8.43 -1.35 0.45
N GLY A 165 -7.96 -2.39 -0.24
CA GLY A 165 -8.74 -3.28 -1.10
C GLY A 165 -9.33 -2.59 -2.34
N GLY A 166 -10.13 -3.32 -3.11
CA GLY A 166 -10.70 -2.85 -4.37
C GLY A 166 -9.66 -2.64 -5.48
N THR A 167 -10.02 -1.81 -6.47
CA THR A 167 -9.11 -1.44 -7.56
C THR A 167 -8.35 -0.17 -7.18
N PRO A 168 -6.99 -0.17 -7.16
CA PRO A 168 -6.23 1.06 -6.95
C PRO A 168 -6.39 2.02 -8.11
N LEU A 169 -6.27 3.32 -7.87
CA LEU A 169 -5.96 4.27 -8.94
C LEU A 169 -4.46 4.14 -9.26
N LEU A 170 -4.11 3.88 -10.52
CA LEU A 170 -2.72 3.74 -10.95
C LEU A 170 -2.23 5.06 -11.57
N MET A 171 -1.12 5.59 -11.05
CA MET A 171 -0.45 6.77 -11.58
C MET A 171 0.44 6.42 -12.79
N ASN A 172 0.94 5.19 -12.82
CA ASN A 172 1.68 4.62 -13.93
C ASN A 172 1.01 3.32 -14.42
N ARG A 173 0.53 3.34 -15.67
CA ARG A 173 -0.20 2.22 -16.29
C ARG A 173 0.63 0.95 -16.47
N HIS A 174 1.95 1.02 -16.28
CA HIS A 174 2.84 -0.13 -16.33
C HIS A 174 2.98 -0.86 -14.99
N VAL A 175 2.40 -0.33 -13.92
CA VAL A 175 2.43 -0.98 -12.60
C VAL A 175 1.44 -2.13 -12.58
N GLY A 176 1.98 -3.34 -12.56
CA GLY A 176 1.22 -4.59 -12.49
C GLY A 176 1.20 -5.18 -11.08
N ALA A 177 0.33 -6.15 -10.85
CA ALA A 177 0.35 -6.94 -9.62
C ALA A 177 1.60 -7.86 -9.59
N PRO A 178 2.46 -7.76 -8.57
CA PRO A 178 3.67 -8.56 -8.50
C PRO A 178 3.35 -10.04 -8.23
N ALA A 179 4.29 -10.92 -8.54
CA ALA A 179 4.22 -12.32 -8.14
C ALA A 179 4.85 -12.50 -6.76
N CYS A 180 4.29 -13.39 -5.95
CA CYS A 180 4.86 -13.72 -4.64
C CYS A 180 6.14 -14.53 -4.82
N CYS A 181 7.25 -14.01 -4.30
CA CYS A 181 8.55 -14.69 -4.28
C CYS A 181 8.54 -16.10 -3.64
N LEU A 182 7.59 -16.37 -2.72
CA LEU A 182 7.52 -17.64 -2.00
C LEU A 182 6.70 -18.72 -2.72
N CYS A 183 5.68 -18.37 -3.51
CA CYS A 183 4.78 -19.34 -4.14
C CYS A 183 4.50 -19.12 -5.63
N GLY A 184 5.03 -18.04 -6.22
CA GLY A 184 4.86 -17.65 -7.61
C GLY A 184 3.46 -17.18 -7.99
N GLN A 185 2.51 -17.09 -7.05
CA GLN A 185 1.15 -16.62 -7.34
C GLN A 185 1.10 -15.09 -7.41
N THR A 186 0.31 -14.55 -8.33
CA THR A 186 0.01 -13.12 -8.39
C THR A 186 -0.57 -12.63 -7.07
N MET A 187 -0.02 -11.54 -6.54
CA MET A 187 -0.40 -10.97 -5.26
C MET A 187 -1.54 -9.97 -5.48
N PRO A 188 -2.72 -10.16 -4.87
CA PRO A 188 -3.79 -9.19 -4.97
C PRO A 188 -3.43 -7.87 -4.27
N PHE A 189 -3.97 -6.77 -4.80
CA PHE A 189 -3.84 -5.45 -4.21
C PHE A 189 -4.43 -5.41 -2.80
N LEU A 190 -3.64 -4.89 -1.86
CA LEU A 190 -4.01 -4.72 -0.46
C LEU A 190 -4.32 -3.27 -0.11
N ALA A 191 -3.41 -2.35 -0.39
CA ALA A 191 -3.57 -0.97 0.04
C ALA A 191 -2.75 -0.01 -0.82
N SER A 192 -3.17 1.23 -0.91
CA SER A 192 -2.36 2.34 -1.39
C SER A 192 -2.19 3.33 -0.26
N VAL A 193 -0.98 3.83 -0.09
CA VAL A 193 -0.68 4.91 0.86
C VAL A 193 0.10 6.00 0.15
N VAL A 194 -0.36 7.22 0.28
CA VAL A 194 0.23 8.43 -0.27
C VAL A 194 1.10 9.06 0.80
N VAL A 195 2.34 9.35 0.43
CA VAL A 195 3.33 9.98 1.29
C VAL A 195 3.95 11.18 0.58
N GLY A 196 4.42 12.14 1.37
CA GLY A 196 5.25 13.22 0.85
C GLY A 196 6.69 12.73 0.64
N VAL A 197 7.32 13.14 -0.45
CA VAL A 197 8.74 12.92 -0.70
C VAL A 197 9.40 14.27 -0.86
N ARG A 198 10.27 14.60 0.08
CA ARG A 198 11.07 15.83 0.02
C ARG A 198 12.31 15.56 -0.82
N VAL A 199 12.38 16.18 -1.99
CA VAL A 199 13.55 16.15 -2.87
C VAL A 199 14.40 17.39 -2.62
N MET A 200 15.71 17.22 -2.47
CA MET A 200 16.63 18.33 -2.26
C MET A 200 16.60 19.30 -3.46
N GLY A 201 16.25 20.56 -3.19
CA GLY A 201 16.18 21.62 -4.21
C GLY A 201 14.77 21.92 -4.72
N GLU A 202 13.78 21.07 -4.43
CA GLU A 202 12.38 21.33 -4.73
C GLU A 202 11.70 22.11 -3.59
N PRO A 203 10.87 23.12 -3.89
CA PRO A 203 10.21 23.93 -2.87
C PRO A 203 9.08 23.17 -2.16
N ASP A 204 8.40 22.26 -2.87
CA ASP A 204 7.24 21.52 -2.40
C ASP A 204 7.51 20.02 -2.43
N PRO A 205 7.02 19.24 -1.44
CA PRO A 205 7.16 17.80 -1.44
C PRO A 205 6.34 17.19 -2.58
N LEU A 206 6.93 16.23 -3.29
CA LEU A 206 6.25 15.43 -4.29
C LEU A 206 5.34 14.42 -3.59
N GLN A 207 4.18 14.12 -4.19
CA GLN A 207 3.35 13.02 -3.69
C GLN A 207 3.79 11.71 -4.32
N LEU A 208 4.08 10.72 -3.48
CA LEU A 208 4.39 9.36 -3.90
C LEU A 208 3.27 8.42 -3.46
N GLN A 209 2.76 7.62 -4.39
CA GLN A 209 1.84 6.54 -4.08
C GLN A 209 2.61 5.23 -3.88
N LEU A 210 2.41 4.62 -2.72
CA LEU A 210 2.95 3.32 -2.36
C LEU A 210 1.84 2.28 -2.44
N LEU A 211 1.95 1.34 -3.37
CA LEU A 211 1.02 0.23 -3.53
C LEU A 211 1.52 -0.99 -2.76
N TYR A 212 0.66 -1.57 -1.93
CA TYR A 212 0.92 -2.78 -1.19
C TYR A 212 0.08 -3.92 -1.74
N PHE A 213 0.68 -5.10 -1.88
CA PHE A 213 0.04 -6.33 -2.33
C PHE A 213 0.30 -7.44 -1.31
N LEU A 214 -0.63 -8.38 -1.14
CA LEU A 214 -0.52 -9.41 -0.11
C LEU A 214 -0.82 -10.82 -0.63
N CYS A 215 0.19 -11.69 -0.53
CA CYS A 215 0.00 -13.12 -0.65
C CYS A 215 -0.44 -13.68 0.71
N ARG A 216 -1.76 -13.86 0.90
CA ARG A 216 -2.32 -14.41 2.13
C ARG A 216 -1.79 -15.79 2.48
N ARG A 217 -1.51 -16.63 1.47
CA ARG A 217 -1.01 -17.99 1.67
C ARG A 217 0.37 -18.01 2.31
N CYS A 218 1.22 -17.06 1.93
CA CYS A 218 2.62 -17.01 2.35
C CYS A 218 2.87 -15.91 3.39
N ALA A 219 1.83 -15.16 3.78
CA ALA A 219 1.95 -13.94 4.57
C ALA A 219 3.06 -13.01 4.02
N ASN A 220 3.12 -12.87 2.69
CA ASN A 220 4.13 -12.07 2.00
C ASN A 220 3.51 -10.78 1.50
N VAL A 221 4.12 -9.65 1.81
CA VAL A 221 3.74 -8.32 1.37
C VAL A 221 4.75 -7.84 0.34
N ALA A 222 4.25 -7.29 -0.76
CA ALA A 222 5.04 -6.56 -1.72
C ALA A 222 4.65 -5.08 -1.63
N LEU A 223 5.65 -4.21 -1.61
CA LEU A 223 5.50 -2.77 -1.79
C LEU A 223 5.99 -2.43 -3.19
N VAL A 224 5.21 -1.64 -3.93
CA VAL A 224 5.57 -1.09 -5.25
C VAL A 224 5.35 0.42 -5.22
N ALA A 225 6.36 1.21 -5.57
CA ALA A 225 6.21 2.66 -5.74
C ALA A 225 5.60 2.97 -7.11
N ASP A 226 4.47 3.69 -7.09
CA ASP A 226 3.73 4.12 -8.26
C ASP A 226 3.95 5.63 -8.46
N ILE A 227 4.78 5.96 -9.45
CA ILE A 227 5.28 7.31 -9.72
C ILE A 227 4.71 7.78 -11.07
N PRO A 228 4.08 8.98 -11.16
CA PRO A 228 3.61 9.53 -12.43
C PRO A 228 4.73 9.61 -13.48
N VAL A 229 4.44 9.21 -14.71
CA VAL A 229 5.44 9.15 -15.80
C VAL A 229 5.80 10.54 -16.34
N GLU A 230 4.98 11.56 -16.10
CA GLU A 230 5.11 12.90 -16.71
C GLU A 230 6.16 13.81 -16.05
N ASP A 231 6.70 13.46 -14.89
CA ASP A 231 7.61 14.33 -14.11
C ASP A 231 9.12 14.09 -14.38
N TYR A 232 9.51 13.31 -15.39
CA TYR A 232 10.91 12.88 -15.57
C TYR A 232 11.48 12.97 -17.00
N SER A 233 10.97 13.88 -17.83
CA SER A 233 11.56 14.19 -19.15
C SER A 233 12.45 15.42 -19.14
#